data_AF-A0A2D6RIB4-F1
#
_entry.id   AF-A0A2D6RIB4-F1
#
_cell.length_a   1.000
_cell.length_b   1.000
_cell.length_c   1.000
_cell.angle_alpha   90.00
_cell.angle_beta   90.00
_cell.angle_gamma   90.00
#
_symmetry.space_group_name_H-M   'P 1'
#
loop_
_entity.id
_entity.type
_entity.pdbx_description
1 polymer ?
#
loop_
_entity_poly.entity_id
_entity_poly.type
_entity_poly.pdbx_seq_one_letter_code
_entity_poly.pdbx_strand_id
1 'polypeptide(L)'
;MGYEVLSKIWIEFKEDLDKKSIQEIKDILEKTGTSHYNFEVFGEEVTFEMSGNKWVDYECLDKIKKAFNGKIQMINANEYVESDGGSYYYEDGEEV
;
A
#
# COMPACT_ATOMS: atom_id res chain seq x y z
N MET A 1 -2.68 9.22 24.58
CA MET A 1 -2.07 9.66 23.32
C MET A 1 -2.02 8.44 22.43
N GLY A 2 -2.83 8.43 21.37
CA GLY A 2 -2.76 7.39 20.35
C GLY A 2 -1.72 7.80 19.31
N TYR A 3 -0.88 6.88 18.91
CA TYR A 3 -0.09 7.00 17.69
C TYR A 3 -0.88 6.28 16.60
N GLU A 4 -1.02 6.90 15.43
CA GLU A 4 -1.55 6.22 14.25
C GLU A 4 -0.35 5.86 13.37
N VAL A 5 -0.13 4.56 13.19
CA VAL A 5 0.85 4.08 12.21
C VAL A 5 0.12 4.04 10.88
N LEU A 6 0.69 4.77 9.92
CA LEU A 6 0.21 4.84 8.56
C LEU A 6 1.26 4.20 7.66
N SER A 7 0.79 3.40 6.72
CA SER A 7 1.64 2.77 5.71
C SER A 7 1.14 3.19 4.35
N LYS A 8 2.00 3.79 3.52
CA LYS A 8 1.66 4.14 2.14
C LYS A 8 2.38 3.22 1.19
N ILE A 9 1.61 2.54 0.35
CA ILE A 9 2.11 1.63 -0.65
C ILE A 9 1.85 2.19 -2.04
N TRP A 10 2.87 2.14 -2.87
CA TRP A 10 2.82 2.52 -4.27
C TRP A 10 3.28 1.34 -5.12
N ILE A 11 2.47 0.98 -6.11
CA ILE A 11 2.74 -0.08 -7.06
C ILE A 11 2.67 0.49 -8.46
N GLU A 12 3.75 0.32 -9.21
CA GLU A 12 3.84 0.68 -10.63
C GLU A 12 3.76 -0.58 -11.47
N PHE A 13 2.91 -0.56 -12.49
CA PHE A 13 2.73 -1.64 -13.45
C PHE A 13 3.47 -1.30 -14.75
N LYS A 14 3.83 -2.33 -15.52
CA LYS A 14 4.52 -2.19 -16.81
C LYS A 14 3.62 -1.72 -17.95
N GLU A 15 2.31 -1.71 -17.71
CA GLU A 15 1.28 -1.38 -18.67
C GLU A 15 0.06 -0.81 -17.93
N ASP A 16 -0.74 0.00 -18.64
CA ASP A 16 -1.98 0.56 -18.12
C ASP A 16 -2.91 -0.52 -17.55
N LEU A 17 -3.45 -0.25 -16.37
CA LEU A 17 -4.36 -1.17 -15.71
C LEU A 17 -5.75 -1.10 -16.32
N ASP A 18 -6.26 -2.26 -16.73
CA ASP A 18 -7.65 -2.41 -17.10
C ASP A 18 -8.56 -2.46 -15.86
N LYS A 19 -9.86 -2.22 -16.06
CA LYS A 19 -10.86 -2.17 -14.98
C LYS A 19 -10.93 -3.46 -14.15
N LYS A 20 -10.67 -4.62 -14.76
CA LYS A 20 -10.69 -5.91 -14.05
C LYS A 20 -9.49 -6.02 -13.13
N SER A 21 -8.30 -5.64 -13.62
CA SER A 21 -7.08 -5.61 -12.81
C SER A 21 -7.23 -4.68 -11.61
N ILE A 22 -7.81 -3.49 -11.81
CA ILE A 22 -8.12 -2.55 -10.72
C ILE A 22 -9.06 -3.17 -9.69
N GLN A 23 -10.13 -3.84 -10.13
CA GLN A 23 -11.08 -4.49 -9.24
C GLN A 23 -10.42 -5.64 -8.44
N GLU A 24 -9.56 -6.42 -9.08
CA GLU A 24 -8.86 -7.52 -8.42
C GLU A 24 -7.90 -7.03 -7.31
N ILE A 25 -7.24 -5.89 -7.51
CA ILE A 25 -6.43 -5.24 -6.46
C ILE A 25 -7.32 -4.83 -5.28
N LYS A 26 -8.48 -4.19 -5.53
CA LYS A 26 -9.44 -3.82 -4.48
C LYS A 26 -9.94 -5.02 -3.70
N ASP A 27 -10.27 -6.10 -4.39
CA ASP A 27 -10.71 -7.34 -3.75
C ASP A 27 -9.62 -7.93 -2.82
N ILE A 28 -8.34 -7.81 -3.19
CA ILE A 28 -7.22 -8.24 -2.34
C ILE A 28 -7.09 -7.33 -1.10
N LEU A 29 -7.20 -6.01 -1.27
CA LEU A 29 -7.18 -5.03 -0.17
C LEU A 29 -8.32 -5.29 0.83
N GLU A 30 -9.54 -5.52 0.35
CA GLU A 30 -10.68 -5.82 1.22
C GLU A 30 -10.52 -7.15 1.96
N LYS A 31 -10.02 -8.20 1.28
CA LYS A 31 -9.82 -9.53 1.88
C LYS A 31 -8.73 -9.58 2.94
N THR A 32 -7.76 -8.69 2.86
CA THR A 32 -6.64 -8.62 3.82
C THR A 32 -7.02 -7.86 5.09
N GLY A 33 -8.23 -7.33 5.17
CA GLY A 33 -8.67 -6.57 6.35
C GLY A 33 -8.09 -5.16 6.40
N THR A 34 -7.56 -4.69 5.26
CA THR A 34 -7.19 -3.30 5.04
C THR A 34 -8.45 -2.45 5.17
N SER A 35 -8.70 -1.94 6.37
CA SER A 35 -9.99 -1.35 6.76
C SER A 35 -10.07 0.15 6.48
N HIS A 36 -8.92 0.79 6.31
CA HIS A 36 -8.81 2.18 5.89
C HIS A 36 -7.79 2.23 4.76
N TYR A 37 -8.28 2.38 3.53
CA TYR A 37 -7.40 2.70 2.43
C TYR A 37 -7.93 3.79 1.52
N ASN A 38 -7.04 4.70 1.14
CA ASN A 38 -7.28 5.59 0.01
C ASN A 38 -6.69 4.93 -1.22
N PHE A 39 -7.50 4.63 -2.25
CA PHE A 39 -7.05 3.95 -3.47
C PHE A 39 -7.13 4.90 -4.65
N GLU A 40 -5.98 5.17 -5.26
CA GLU A 40 -5.85 6.05 -6.41
C GLU A 40 -5.15 5.33 -7.55
N VAL A 41 -5.61 5.56 -8.78
CA VAL A 41 -5.02 5.00 -10.00
C VAL A 41 -4.68 6.15 -10.94
N PHE A 42 -3.43 6.19 -11.38
CA PHE A 42 -2.89 7.17 -12.31
C PHE A 42 -2.19 6.43 -13.46
N GLY A 43 -2.97 6.02 -14.48
CA GLY A 43 -2.45 5.24 -15.60
C GLY A 43 -1.91 3.88 -15.17
N GLU A 44 -0.59 3.74 -15.24
CA GLU A 44 0.17 2.54 -14.85
C GLU A 44 0.46 2.47 -13.34
N GLU A 45 0.13 3.52 -12.60
CA GLU A 45 0.44 3.65 -11.17
C GLU A 45 -0.80 3.42 -10.31
N VAL A 46 -0.63 2.66 -9.24
CA VAL A 46 -1.65 2.48 -8.19
C VAL A 46 -1.04 2.84 -6.86
N THR A 47 -1.66 3.81 -6.19
CA THR A 47 -1.32 4.17 -4.82
C THR A 47 -2.43 3.72 -3.91
N PHE A 48 -2.06 3.04 -2.82
CA PHE A 48 -2.97 2.85 -1.71
C PHE A 48 -2.31 3.14 -0.36
N GLU A 49 -3.01 3.96 0.42
CA GLU A 49 -2.63 4.26 1.80
C GLU A 49 -3.35 3.29 2.73
N MET A 50 -2.73 2.87 3.82
CA MET A 50 -3.32 1.96 4.80
C MET A 50 -3.17 2.58 6.19
N SER A 51 -4.29 2.80 6.90
CA SER A 51 -4.26 3.25 8.30
C SER A 51 -4.71 2.16 9.26
N GLY A 52 -3.83 1.78 10.18
CA GLY A 52 -4.12 0.70 11.12
C GLY A 52 -2.91 0.20 11.88
N ASN A 53 -3.12 -0.12 13.16
CA ASN A 53 -2.11 -0.66 14.07
C ASN A 53 -1.49 -1.95 13.53
N LYS A 54 -0.35 -1.79 12.86
CA LYS A 54 0.79 -2.72 12.65
C LYS A 54 1.16 -2.74 11.18
N TRP A 55 2.45 -2.47 10.95
CA TRP A 55 3.33 -3.01 9.92
C TRP A 55 2.66 -3.25 8.59
N VAL A 56 3.05 -2.50 7.55
CA VAL A 56 2.73 -2.73 6.13
C VAL A 56 2.24 -4.15 5.94
N ASP A 57 0.97 -4.36 5.58
CA ASP A 57 0.42 -5.71 5.46
C ASP A 57 1.11 -6.42 4.29
N TYR A 58 2.27 -7.02 4.60
CA TYR A 58 3.11 -7.73 3.66
C TYR A 58 2.34 -8.92 3.06
N GLU A 59 1.27 -9.40 3.71
CA GLU A 59 0.38 -10.41 3.15
C GLU A 59 -0.42 -9.84 1.96
N CYS A 60 -0.89 -8.61 2.06
CA CYS A 60 -1.54 -7.90 0.95
C CYS A 60 -0.57 -7.69 -0.22
N LEU A 61 0.63 -7.20 0.07
CA LEU A 61 1.68 -7.02 -0.93
C LEU A 61 2.05 -8.34 -1.62
N ASP A 62 2.20 -9.43 -0.87
CA ASP A 62 2.54 -10.74 -1.42
C ASP A 62 1.41 -11.28 -2.33
N LYS A 63 0.14 -11.09 -1.95
CA LYS A 63 -1.01 -11.45 -2.79
C LYS A 63 -1.05 -10.65 -4.08
N ILE A 64 -0.81 -9.34 -4.04
CA ILE A 64 -0.75 -8.50 -5.25
C ILE A 64 0.44 -8.90 -6.12
N LYS A 65 1.63 -9.09 -5.52
CA LYS A 65 2.84 -9.59 -6.23
C LYS A 65 2.58 -10.91 -6.94
N LYS A 66 1.88 -11.85 -6.29
CA LYS A 66 1.51 -13.14 -6.88
C LYS A 66 0.49 -13.01 -8.00
N ALA A 67 -0.57 -12.21 -7.81
CA ALA A 67 -1.63 -12.02 -8.79
C ALA A 67 -1.11 -11.34 -10.07
N PHE A 68 -0.18 -10.39 -9.92
CA PHE A 68 0.36 -9.59 -11.03
C PHE A 68 1.85 -9.88 -11.29
N ASN A 69 2.30 -11.11 -10.99
CA ASN A 69 3.69 -11.50 -11.19
C ASN A 69 4.12 -11.28 -12.64
N GLY A 70 5.22 -10.54 -12.84
CA GLY A 70 5.73 -10.19 -14.16
C GLY A 70 5.09 -8.97 -14.81
N LYS A 71 3.96 -8.45 -14.29
CA LYS A 71 3.32 -7.19 -14.73
C LYS A 71 3.69 -5.98 -13.87
N ILE A 72 4.17 -6.21 -12.66
CA ILE A 72 4.63 -5.14 -11.78
C ILE A 72 6.04 -4.72 -12.18
N GLN A 73 6.27 -3.40 -12.20
CA GLN A 73 7.55 -2.74 -12.46
C GLN A 73 8.24 -2.34 -11.16
N MET A 74 7.52 -1.72 -10.24
CA MET A 74 8.07 -1.22 -8.98
C MET A 74 7.05 -1.37 -7.84
N ILE A 75 7.55 -1.62 -6.63
CA ILE A 75 6.77 -1.55 -5.40
C ILE A 75 7.57 -0.73 -4.39
N ASN A 76 6.95 0.30 -3.85
CA ASN A 76 7.47 1.11 -2.77
C ASN A 76 6.48 1.07 -1.60
N ALA A 77 6.95 0.82 -0.39
CA ALA A 77 6.12 0.77 0.81
C ALA A 77 6.83 1.56 1.90
N ASN A 78 6.24 2.70 2.27
CA ASN A 78 6.77 3.57 3.31
C ASN A 78 5.89 3.52 4.54
N GLU A 79 6.52 3.59 5.71
CA GLU A 79 5.84 3.63 7.00
C GLU A 79 6.07 5.01 7.61
N TYR A 80 5.01 5.62 8.12
CA TYR A 80 5.11 6.87 8.85
C TYR A 80 4.20 6.82 10.07
N VAL A 81 4.72 7.34 11.18
CA VAL A 81 3.98 7.41 12.43
C VAL A 81 3.50 8.84 12.60
N GLU A 82 2.19 9.05 12.48
CA GLU A 82 1.58 10.32 12.85
C GLU A 82 1.22 10.28 14.33
N SER A 83 1.86 11.16 15.10
CA SER A 83 1.52 11.43 16.49
C SER A 83 1.12 12.90 16.62
N ASP A 84 0.23 13.19 17.58
CA ASP A 84 -0.27 14.54 17.92
C ASP A 84 0.84 15.58 18.28
N GLY A 85 2.13 15.23 18.16
CA GLY A 85 3.29 16.08 18.42
C GLY A 85 4.46 15.94 17.43
N GLY A 86 4.31 15.24 16.30
CA GLY A 86 5.36 15.10 15.28
C GLY A 86 5.16 13.89 14.36
N SER A 87 5.64 14.02 13.11
CA SER A 87 5.68 12.96 12.10
C SER A 87 7.08 12.35 12.05
N TYR A 88 7.18 11.03 12.22
CA TYR A 88 8.43 10.28 12.06
C TYR A 88 8.35 9.47 10.77
N TYR A 89 9.33 9.61 9.89
CA TYR A 89 9.43 8.88 8.63
C TYR A 89 10.28 7.63 8.84
N TYR A 90 9.82 6.49 8.32
CA TYR A 90 10.58 5.25 8.32
C TYR A 90 10.71 4.71 6.89
N GLU A 91 11.94 4.45 6.46
CA GLU A 91 12.25 3.80 5.16
C GLU A 91 12.80 2.39 5.47
N ASP A 92 12.22 1.35 4.87
CA ASP A 92 12.59 -0.06 5.11
C ASP A 92 12.62 -0.51 6.60
N GLY A 93 11.87 0.18 7.46
CA GLY A 93 11.79 -0.11 8.91
C GLY A 93 12.82 0.63 9.77
N GLU A 94 13.58 1.58 9.22
CA GLU A 94 14.49 2.46 9.97
C GLU A 94 14.02 3.93 9.95
N GLU A 95 14.15 4.64 11.08
CA GLU A 95 13.78 6.06 11.21
C GLU A 95 14.75 6.95 10.42
N VAL A 96 14.21 7.86 9.59
CA VAL A 96 14.96 8.82 8.75
C VAL A 96 14.79 10.26 9.19
#